data_AF-A0A7C6ZNC3-F1
#
_entry.id   AF-A0A7C6ZNC3-F1
#
_cell.length_a   1.000
_cell.length_b   1.000
_cell.length_c   1.000
_cell.angle_alpha   90.00
_cell.angle_beta   90.00
_cell.angle_gamma   90.00
#
_symmetry.space_group_name_H-M   'P 1'
#
loop_
_entity.id
_entity.type
_entity.pdbx_description
1 polymer ?
#
loop_
_entity_poly.entity_id
_entity_poly.type
_entity_poly.pdbx_seq_one_letter_code
_entity_poly.pdbx_strand_id
1 'polypeptide(L)'
;MPAGYSARCKVCNSPHRAMIEQWAKEDGLSPRAISARLKEEFDEAISHKSIWQHLNEHFDVQAEAREQYQKSQAVMEKAVKKQLSDIEMLDSIARESYDLHKSAKEWLKELVENKGKIPKSLVDLLSTTAGEVRQHLKAKAELLGDDPESRIADAMVATLEELQELYQDANSRQEGTDS
;
A
#
# COMPACT_ATOMS: atom_id res chain seq x y z
N MET A 1 24.66 -28.57 0.51
CA MET A 1 25.47 -29.76 0.13
C MET A 1 25.72 -29.67 -1.37
N PRO A 2 26.94 -29.92 -1.88
CA PRO A 2 27.22 -29.65 -3.30
C PRO A 2 26.37 -30.59 -4.15
N ALA A 3 25.70 -30.03 -5.16
CA ALA A 3 24.87 -30.77 -6.11
C ALA A 3 25.66 -31.97 -6.63
N GLY A 4 25.20 -33.16 -6.24
CA GLY A 4 25.92 -34.41 -6.49
C GLY A 4 26.11 -34.64 -7.98
N TYR A 5 27.36 -34.72 -8.40
CA TYR A 5 27.74 -35.12 -9.76
C TYR A 5 27.26 -36.54 -10.01
N SER A 6 26.12 -36.67 -10.67
CA SER A 6 25.68 -37.94 -11.24
C SER A 6 26.62 -38.29 -12.40
N ALA A 7 27.46 -39.30 -12.21
CA ALA A 7 28.34 -39.83 -13.25
C ALA A 7 27.59 -40.26 -14.53
N ARG A 8 26.25 -40.37 -14.47
CA ARG A 8 25.38 -40.77 -15.58
C ARG A 8 24.62 -39.61 -16.24
N CYS A 9 24.65 -38.40 -15.67
CA CYS A 9 23.98 -37.25 -16.26
C CYS A 9 24.82 -36.66 -17.39
N LYS A 10 24.26 -36.68 -18.62
CA LYS A 10 24.93 -36.12 -19.80
C LYS A 10 25.17 -34.61 -19.72
N VAL A 11 24.32 -33.88 -19.00
CA VAL A 11 24.45 -32.43 -18.81
C VAL A 11 25.52 -32.11 -17.76
N CYS A 12 25.57 -32.85 -16.65
CA CYS A 12 26.64 -32.71 -15.64
C CYS A 12 28.04 -32.93 -16.22
N ASN A 13 28.14 -33.80 -17.23
CA ASN A 13 29.39 -34.20 -17.87
C ASN A 13 29.66 -33.43 -19.19
N SER A 14 28.77 -32.52 -19.61
CA SER A 14 28.99 -31.69 -20.81
C SER A 14 29.88 -30.49 -20.47
N PRO A 15 30.80 -30.08 -21.36
CA PRO A 15 31.59 -28.86 -21.20
C PRO A 15 30.70 -27.60 -21.19
N HIS A 16 29.48 -27.67 -21.73
CA HIS A 16 28.53 -26.56 -21.81
C HIS A 16 27.55 -26.49 -20.63
N ARG A 17 27.78 -27.26 -19.56
CA ARG A 17 26.91 -27.29 -18.37
C ARG A 17 26.57 -25.89 -17.83
N ALA A 18 27.58 -25.04 -17.63
CA ALA A 18 27.39 -23.71 -17.06
C ALA A 18 26.48 -22.83 -17.94
N MET A 19 26.60 -22.95 -19.27
CA MET A 19 25.76 -22.22 -20.23
C MET A 19 24.32 -22.75 -20.21
N ILE A 20 24.13 -24.07 -20.13
CA ILE A 20 22.81 -24.71 -20.03
C ILE A 20 22.08 -24.24 -18.76
N GLU A 21 22.79 -24.20 -17.62
CA GLU A 21 22.26 -23.71 -16.35
C GLU A 21 21.96 -22.21 -16.41
N GLN A 22 22.82 -21.41 -17.05
CA GLN A 22 22.60 -19.97 -17.24
C GLN A 22 21.38 -19.68 -18.14
N TRP A 23 21.23 -20.37 -19.27
CA TRP A 23 20.09 -20.22 -20.17
C TRP A 23 18.76 -20.64 -19.53
N ALA A 24 18.80 -21.63 -18.64
CA ALA A 24 17.63 -22.01 -17.85
C ALA A 24 17.32 -20.98 -16.74
N LYS A 25 18.36 -20.34 -16.18
CA LYS A 25 18.26 -19.43 -15.03
C LYS A 25 17.94 -17.98 -15.39
N GLU A 26 18.69 -17.39 -16.32
CA GLU A 26 18.64 -15.96 -16.66
C GLU A 26 17.72 -15.71 -17.85
N ASP A 27 17.79 -16.57 -18.88
CA ASP A 27 17.01 -16.41 -20.10
C ASP A 27 15.62 -17.10 -20.03
N GLY A 28 15.36 -17.91 -19.00
CA GLY A 28 14.09 -18.62 -18.81
C GLY A 28 13.74 -19.62 -19.93
N LEU A 29 14.74 -20.12 -20.65
CA LEU A 29 14.53 -20.97 -21.82
C LEU A 29 14.03 -22.37 -21.44
N SER A 30 13.06 -22.88 -22.20
CA SER A 30 12.57 -24.25 -21.99
C SER A 30 13.65 -25.30 -22.33
N PRO A 31 13.63 -26.50 -21.73
CA PRO A 31 14.58 -27.57 -22.05
C PRO A 31 14.63 -27.97 -23.54
N ARG A 32 13.53 -27.73 -24.28
CA ARG A 32 13.47 -27.94 -25.73
C ARG A 32 14.21 -26.84 -26.51
N ALA A 33 14.05 -25.59 -26.08
CA ALA A 33 14.78 -24.46 -26.66
C ALA A 33 16.28 -24.57 -26.39
N ILE A 34 16.67 -24.98 -25.18
CA ILE A 34 18.08 -25.23 -24.83
C ILE A 34 18.67 -26.36 -25.68
N SER A 35 17.94 -27.47 -25.86
CA SER A 35 18.35 -28.59 -26.72
C SER A 35 18.53 -28.19 -28.19
N ALA A 36 17.63 -27.36 -28.73
CA ALA A 36 17.74 -26.82 -30.08
C ALA A 36 18.96 -25.90 -30.21
N ARG A 37 19.15 -24.99 -29.24
CA ARG A 37 20.27 -24.05 -29.22
C ARG A 37 21.63 -24.72 -29.10
N LEU A 38 21.74 -25.76 -28.27
CA LEU A 38 22.98 -26.57 -28.17
C LEU A 38 23.33 -27.26 -29.50
N LYS A 39 22.31 -27.73 -30.22
CA LYS A 39 22.50 -28.37 -31.52
C LYS A 39 22.89 -27.35 -32.60
N GLU A 40 22.34 -26.14 -32.55
CA GLU A 40 22.63 -25.08 -33.52
C GLU A 40 23.99 -24.41 -33.29
N GLU A 41 24.34 -24.10 -32.03
CA GLU A 41 25.54 -23.33 -31.70
C GLU A 41 26.79 -24.22 -31.47
N PHE A 42 26.62 -25.46 -30.97
CA PHE A 42 27.73 -26.31 -30.51
C PHE A 42 27.76 -27.71 -31.12
N ASP A 43 26.84 -28.04 -32.02
CA ASP A 43 26.65 -29.40 -32.62
C ASP A 43 26.51 -30.53 -31.56
N GLU A 44 26.15 -30.19 -30.32
CA GLU A 44 25.97 -31.16 -29.24
C GLU A 44 24.52 -31.68 -29.18
N ALA A 45 24.35 -32.97 -29.43
CA ALA A 45 23.05 -33.63 -29.39
C ALA A 45 22.66 -34.09 -27.96
N ILE A 46 22.36 -33.13 -27.08
CA ILE A 46 21.77 -33.43 -25.77
C ILE A 46 20.25 -33.40 -25.87
N SER A 47 19.58 -34.47 -25.44
CA SER A 47 18.12 -34.53 -25.50
C SER A 47 17.48 -33.61 -24.47
N HIS A 48 16.40 -32.92 -24.86
CA HIS A 48 15.58 -32.08 -23.98
C HIS A 48 15.14 -32.81 -22.69
N LYS A 49 14.92 -34.14 -22.75
CA LYS A 49 14.59 -34.97 -21.58
C LYS A 49 15.75 -35.05 -20.58
N SER A 50 16.99 -35.16 -21.07
CA SER A 50 18.18 -35.16 -20.21
C SER A 50 18.42 -33.81 -19.56
N ILE A 51 18.14 -32.72 -20.28
CA ILE A 51 18.20 -31.34 -19.75
C ILE A 51 17.12 -31.14 -18.69
N TRP A 52 15.89 -31.56 -18.95
CA TRP A 52 14.81 -31.49 -17.96
C TRP A 52 15.12 -32.30 -16.70
N GLN A 53 15.68 -33.50 -16.84
CA GLN A 53 16.08 -34.32 -15.70
C GLN A 53 17.21 -33.67 -14.89
N HIS A 54 18.23 -33.12 -15.56
CA HIS A 54 19.29 -32.35 -14.91
C HIS A 54 18.73 -31.16 -14.13
N LEU A 55 17.83 -30.39 -14.75
CA LEU A 55 17.22 -29.20 -14.15
C LEU A 55 16.27 -29.49 -12.98
N ASN A 56 15.84 -30.74 -12.81
CA ASN A 56 14.98 -31.14 -11.68
C ASN A 56 15.70 -31.94 -10.60
N GLU A 57 16.72 -32.74 -10.97
CA GLU A 57 17.40 -33.66 -10.05
C GLU A 57 18.76 -33.12 -9.57
N HIS A 58 19.40 -32.23 -10.33
CA HIS A 58 20.78 -31.80 -10.08
C HIS A 58 20.95 -30.28 -9.99
N PHE A 59 20.05 -29.51 -10.61
CA PHE A 59 20.01 -28.07 -10.50
C PHE A 59 18.75 -27.70 -9.73
N ASP A 60 18.90 -27.19 -8.51
CA ASP A 60 17.76 -26.98 -7.61
C ASP A 60 17.06 -25.64 -7.92
N VAL A 61 16.40 -25.58 -9.08
CA VAL A 61 15.56 -24.45 -9.49
C VAL A 61 14.48 -24.17 -8.44
N GLN A 62 14.02 -25.21 -7.72
CA GLN A 62 13.03 -25.08 -6.66
C GLN A 62 13.59 -24.41 -5.39
N ALA A 63 14.82 -24.72 -4.97
CA ALA A 63 15.45 -24.04 -3.84
C ALA A 63 15.69 -22.56 -4.14
N GLU A 64 16.16 -22.20 -5.33
CA GLU A 64 16.41 -20.80 -5.67
C GLU A 64 15.09 -20.02 -5.88
N ALA A 65 14.04 -20.66 -6.42
CA ALA A 65 12.69 -20.07 -6.48
C ALA A 65 12.11 -19.81 -5.07
N ARG A 66 12.37 -20.70 -4.10
CA ARG A 66 12.01 -20.46 -2.69
C ARG A 66 12.79 -19.30 -2.09
N GLU A 67 14.09 -19.19 -2.39
CA GLU A 67 14.90 -18.04 -1.93
C GLU A 67 14.43 -16.72 -2.54
N GLN A 68 14.11 -16.68 -3.83
CA GLN A 68 13.55 -15.49 -4.46
C GLN A 68 12.18 -15.14 -3.87
N TYR A 69 11.33 -16.15 -3.62
CA TYR A 69 10.04 -15.95 -2.97
C TYR A 69 10.20 -15.38 -1.55
N GLN A 70 11.13 -15.90 -0.75
CA GLN A 70 11.43 -15.38 0.58
C GLN A 70 11.98 -13.94 0.54
N LYS A 71 12.88 -13.63 -0.39
CA LYS A 71 13.37 -12.26 -0.62
C LYS A 71 12.23 -11.32 -1.00
N SER A 72 11.31 -11.78 -1.85
CA SER A 72 10.13 -11.00 -2.26
C SER A 72 9.16 -10.74 -1.10
N GLN A 73 8.98 -11.73 -0.21
CA GLN A 73 8.18 -11.56 1.01
C GLN A 73 8.81 -10.54 1.96
N ALA A 74 10.13 -10.60 2.17
CA ALA A 74 10.80 -9.64 3.04
C ALA A 74 10.71 -8.19 2.49
N VAL A 75 10.81 -8.02 1.17
CA VAL A 75 10.60 -6.70 0.52
C VAL A 75 9.15 -6.24 0.68
N MET A 76 8.18 -7.15 0.46
CA MET A 76 6.76 -6.87 0.62
C MET A 76 6.43 -6.50 2.07
N GLU A 77 6.89 -7.26 3.06
CA GLU A 77 6.70 -6.97 4.48
C GLU A 77 7.27 -5.60 4.87
N LYS A 78 8.45 -5.26 4.35
CA LYS A 78 9.06 -3.94 4.60
C LYS A 78 8.23 -2.82 3.97
N ALA A 79 7.72 -3.02 2.75
CA ALA A 79 6.86 -2.05 2.08
C ALA A 79 5.52 -1.87 2.82
N VAL A 80 4.90 -2.97 3.25
CA VAL A 80 3.65 -2.96 4.03
C VAL A 80 3.86 -2.27 5.38
N LYS A 81 4.93 -2.59 6.12
CA LYS A 81 5.24 -1.91 7.39
C LYS A 81 5.41 -0.41 7.22
N LYS A 82 6.07 0.03 6.14
CA LYS A 82 6.22 1.46 5.84
C LYS A 82 4.87 2.11 5.52
N GLN A 83 4.04 1.47 4.69
CA GLN A 83 2.72 2.01 4.39
C GLN A 83 1.83 2.08 5.63
N LEU A 84 1.88 1.07 6.51
CA LEU A 84 1.17 1.11 7.79
C LEU A 84 1.65 2.27 8.66
N SER A 85 2.96 2.51 8.78
CA SER A 85 3.46 3.65 9.56
C SER A 85 3.05 4.99 8.96
N ASP A 86 3.02 5.11 7.63
CA ASP A 86 2.59 6.33 6.95
C ASP A 86 1.08 6.60 7.19
N ILE A 87 0.25 5.55 7.19
CA ILE A 87 -1.18 5.64 7.52
C ILE A 87 -1.38 5.99 9.00
N GLU A 88 -0.62 5.39 9.92
CA GLU A 88 -0.68 5.70 11.35
C GLU A 88 -0.31 7.16 11.65
N MET A 89 0.70 7.68 10.96
CA MET A 89 1.09 9.09 11.05
C MET A 89 0.01 10.03 10.49
N LEU A 90 -0.64 9.66 9.39
CA LEU A 90 -1.78 10.42 8.88
C LEU A 90 -2.96 10.38 9.85
N ASP A 91 -3.19 9.27 10.53
CA ASP A 91 -4.21 9.15 11.56
C ASP A 91 -3.93 10.01 12.79
N SER A 92 -2.68 10.13 13.22
CA SER A 92 -2.32 11.03 14.32
C SER A 92 -2.55 12.49 13.94
N ILE A 93 -2.10 12.90 12.74
CA ILE A 93 -2.31 14.27 12.24
C ILE A 93 -3.80 14.57 12.09
N ALA A 94 -4.58 13.65 11.52
CA ALA A 94 -6.02 13.82 11.35
C ALA A 94 -6.74 13.98 12.71
N ARG A 95 -6.34 13.22 13.73
CA ARG A 95 -6.88 13.37 15.09
C ARG A 95 -6.52 14.71 15.71
N GLU A 96 -5.26 15.12 15.62
CA GLU A 96 -4.81 16.41 16.15
C GLU A 96 -5.54 17.60 15.49
N SER A 97 -5.71 17.57 14.16
CA SER A 97 -6.50 18.59 13.44
C SER A 97 -7.97 18.56 13.83
N TYR A 98 -8.55 17.38 14.08
CA TYR A 98 -9.93 17.25 14.53
C TYR A 98 -10.12 17.76 15.96
N ASP A 99 -9.20 17.45 16.88
CA ASP A 99 -9.24 17.94 18.27
C ASP A 99 -9.10 19.46 18.32
N LEU A 100 -8.24 20.03 17.48
CA LEU A 100 -8.12 21.48 17.32
C LEU A 100 -9.41 22.10 16.76
N HIS A 101 -10.01 21.48 15.73
CA HIS A 101 -11.28 21.92 15.17
C HIS A 101 -12.40 21.89 16.22
N LYS A 102 -12.49 20.82 17.01
CA LYS A 102 -13.45 20.67 18.10
C LYS A 102 -13.27 21.75 19.16
N SER A 103 -12.03 21.99 19.59
CA SER A 103 -11.70 23.03 20.57
C SER A 103 -12.06 24.42 20.07
N ALA A 104 -11.77 24.73 18.79
CA ALA A 104 -12.16 25.99 18.17
C ALA A 104 -13.69 26.15 18.08
N LYS A 105 -14.42 25.06 17.79
CA LYS A 105 -15.89 25.03 17.76
C LYS A 105 -16.48 25.28 19.15
N GLU A 106 -15.94 24.63 20.18
CA GLU A 106 -16.36 24.82 21.59
C GLU A 106 -16.14 26.26 22.04
N TRP A 107 -14.96 26.83 21.75
CA TRP A 107 -14.66 28.23 22.09
C TRP A 107 -15.59 29.21 21.38
N LEU A 108 -15.93 28.94 20.12
CA LEU A 108 -16.87 29.78 19.36
C LEU A 108 -18.29 29.68 19.93
N LYS A 109 -18.71 28.49 20.36
CA LYS A 109 -20.00 28.27 21.03
C LYS A 109 -20.10 29.06 22.34
N GLU A 110 -19.07 29.03 23.18
CA GLU A 110 -19.02 29.81 24.42
C GLU A 110 -19.10 31.32 24.16
N LEU A 111 -18.45 31.82 23.10
CA LEU A 111 -18.51 33.23 22.70
C LEU A 111 -19.92 33.65 22.25
N VAL A 112 -20.61 32.77 21.52
CA VAL A 112 -21.99 32.98 21.09
C VAL A 112 -22.95 33.00 22.29
N GLU A 113 -22.80 32.04 23.20
CA GLU A 113 -23.62 31.95 24.43
C GLU A 113 -23.42 33.17 25.33
N ASN A 114 -22.18 33.67 25.44
CA ASN A 114 -21.85 34.85 26.23
C ASN A 114 -22.14 36.19 25.52
N LYS A 115 -22.79 36.17 24.35
CA LYS A 115 -23.06 37.37 23.50
C LYS A 115 -21.82 38.23 23.25
N GLY A 116 -20.65 37.60 23.17
CA GLY A 116 -19.37 38.26 22.90
C GLY A 116 -19.21 38.62 21.42
N LYS A 117 -18.34 39.59 21.12
CA LYS A 117 -17.90 39.81 19.73
C LYS A 117 -17.07 38.61 19.27
N ILE A 118 -17.53 37.92 18.24
CA ILE A 118 -16.82 36.79 17.64
C ILE A 118 -15.58 37.33 16.89
N PRO A 119 -14.35 36.95 17.27
CA PRO A 119 -13.15 37.35 16.56
C PRO A 119 -13.11 36.68 15.17
N LYS A 120 -12.84 37.47 14.12
CA LYS A 120 -12.71 36.95 12.75
C LYS A 120 -11.60 35.88 12.64
N SER A 121 -10.52 36.05 13.41
CA SER A 121 -9.43 35.07 13.50
C SER A 121 -9.87 33.68 13.96
N LEU A 122 -10.90 33.59 14.82
CA LEU A 122 -11.43 32.32 15.30
C LEU A 122 -12.27 31.62 14.23
N VAL A 123 -13.05 32.39 13.47
CA VAL A 123 -13.82 31.90 12.31
C VAL A 123 -12.86 31.42 11.22
N ASP A 124 -11.80 32.18 10.95
CA ASP A 124 -10.77 31.83 9.97
C ASP A 124 -10.05 30.53 10.39
N LEU A 125 -9.67 30.39 11.67
CA LEU A 125 -9.09 29.16 12.23
C LEU A 125 -10.03 27.96 12.08
N LEU A 126 -11.33 28.15 12.36
CA LEU A 126 -12.33 27.09 12.22
C LEU A 126 -12.48 26.64 10.75
N SER A 127 -12.45 27.58 9.81
CA SER A 127 -12.49 27.30 8.36
C SER A 127 -11.25 26.54 7.89
N THR A 128 -10.06 26.97 8.31
CA THR A 128 -8.79 26.32 7.97
C THR A 128 -8.71 24.91 8.53
N THR A 129 -9.01 24.72 9.81
CA THR A 129 -8.99 23.40 10.46
C THR A 129 -10.02 22.45 9.85
N ALA A 130 -11.22 22.94 9.49
CA ALA A 130 -12.19 22.14 8.75
C ALA A 130 -11.67 21.73 7.36
N GLY A 131 -10.92 22.60 6.69
CA GLY A 131 -10.25 22.30 5.42
C GLY A 131 -9.19 21.21 5.55
N GLU A 132 -8.34 21.31 6.56
CA GLU A 132 -7.27 20.34 6.85
C GLU A 132 -7.85 18.97 7.21
N VAL A 133 -8.86 18.90 8.09
CA VAL A 133 -9.54 17.65 8.44
C VAL A 133 -10.09 16.95 7.19
N ARG A 134 -10.73 17.68 6.28
CA ARG A 134 -11.22 17.11 5.01
C ARG A 134 -10.09 16.58 4.14
N GLN A 135 -9.00 17.31 4.02
CA GLN A 135 -7.86 16.88 3.21
C GLN A 135 -7.19 15.63 3.79
N HIS A 136 -7.03 15.56 5.11
CA HIS A 136 -6.46 14.38 5.78
C HIS A 136 -7.37 13.15 5.63
N LEU A 137 -8.69 13.32 5.78
CA LEU A 137 -9.65 12.24 5.53
C LEU A 137 -9.64 11.78 4.06
N LYS A 138 -9.48 12.70 3.11
CA LYS A 138 -9.34 12.37 1.68
C LYS A 138 -8.09 11.58 1.38
N ALA A 139 -6.94 12.06 1.85
CA ALA A 139 -5.67 11.37 1.70
C ALA A 139 -5.72 9.96 2.31
N LYS A 140 -6.39 9.80 3.46
CA LYS A 140 -6.60 8.49 4.10
C LYS A 140 -7.47 7.56 3.26
N ALA A 141 -8.60 8.05 2.74
CA ALA A 141 -9.50 7.23 1.92
C ALA A 141 -8.82 6.80 0.60
N GLU A 142 -8.08 7.70 -0.05
CA GLU A 142 -7.27 7.38 -1.24
C GLU A 142 -6.21 6.31 -0.95
N LEU A 143 -5.54 6.36 0.21
CA LEU A 143 -4.52 5.37 0.60
C LEU A 143 -5.12 4.00 0.95
N LEU A 144 -6.34 3.97 1.48
CA LEU A 144 -7.06 2.73 1.82
C LEU A 144 -7.77 2.10 0.62
N GLY A 145 -7.81 2.80 -0.53
CA GLY A 145 -8.52 2.34 -1.73
C GLY A 145 -10.04 2.39 -1.62
N ASP A 146 -10.57 3.07 -0.60
CA ASP A 146 -11.99 3.36 -0.42
C ASP A 146 -12.35 4.58 -1.28
N ASP A 147 -13.54 4.58 -1.91
CA ASP A 147 -14.02 5.72 -2.69
C ASP A 147 -14.10 6.99 -1.82
N PRO A 148 -13.19 7.96 -2.00
CA PRO A 148 -12.96 9.04 -1.04
C PRO A 148 -14.09 10.06 -1.01
N GLU A 149 -14.87 10.19 -2.08
CA GLU A 149 -15.91 11.21 -2.17
C GLU A 149 -17.17 10.86 -1.36
N SER A 150 -17.56 9.58 -1.33
CA SER A 150 -18.77 9.14 -0.62
C SER A 150 -18.66 9.32 0.90
N ARG A 151 -17.57 8.86 1.53
CA ARG A 151 -17.42 8.90 2.99
C ARG A 151 -17.14 10.30 3.54
N ILE A 152 -16.44 11.13 2.79
CA ILE A 152 -16.20 12.52 3.18
C ILE A 152 -17.48 13.32 3.05
N ALA A 153 -18.26 13.10 2.00
CA ALA A 153 -19.60 13.68 1.88
C ALA A 153 -20.47 13.27 3.07
N ASP A 154 -20.51 11.99 3.42
CA ASP A 154 -21.30 11.50 4.56
C ASP A 154 -20.83 12.09 5.90
N ALA A 155 -19.51 12.16 6.15
CA ALA A 155 -18.96 12.74 7.37
C ALA A 155 -19.18 14.26 7.45
N MET A 156 -19.06 14.97 6.31
CA MET A 156 -19.34 16.41 6.25
C MET A 156 -20.82 16.72 6.42
N VAL A 157 -21.69 15.93 5.80
CA VAL A 157 -23.15 16.04 5.92
C VAL A 157 -23.54 15.85 7.39
N ALA A 158 -23.04 14.80 8.05
CA ALA A 158 -23.28 14.60 9.47
C ALA A 158 -22.82 15.79 10.34
N THR A 159 -21.64 16.37 10.07
CA THR A 159 -21.17 17.56 10.82
C THR A 159 -21.93 18.84 10.51
N LEU A 160 -22.45 18.98 9.28
CA LEU A 160 -23.25 20.12 8.84
C LEU A 160 -24.67 20.05 9.39
N GLU A 161 -25.27 18.85 9.43
CA GLU A 161 -26.57 18.59 10.04
C GLU A 161 -26.53 18.92 11.54
N GLU A 162 -25.50 18.46 12.27
CA GLU A 162 -25.31 18.84 13.68
C GLU A 162 -25.15 20.36 13.88
N LEU A 163 -24.47 21.05 12.97
CA LEU A 163 -24.33 22.52 13.04
C LEU A 163 -25.65 23.24 12.74
N GLN A 164 -26.43 22.71 11.81
CA GLN A 164 -27.71 23.26 11.39
C GLN A 164 -28.77 23.06 12.49
N GLU A 165 -28.76 21.92 13.17
CA GLU A 165 -29.57 21.67 14.37
C GLU A 165 -29.19 22.64 15.51
N LEU A 166 -27.89 22.83 15.80
CA LEU A 166 -27.45 23.79 16.81
C LEU A 166 -27.85 25.23 16.49
N TYR A 167 -27.85 25.61 15.22
CA TYR A 167 -28.27 26.94 14.78
C TYR A 167 -29.79 27.13 14.90
N GLN A 168 -30.58 26.11 14.54
CA GLN A 168 -32.04 26.12 14.68
C GLN A 168 -32.48 26.14 16.16
N ASP A 169 -31.78 25.40 17.02
CA ASP A 169 -31.99 25.41 18.47
C ASP A 169 -31.63 26.76 19.11
N ALA A 170 -30.61 27.45 18.60
CA ALA A 170 -30.23 28.78 19.09
C ALA A 170 -31.24 29.87 18.68
N ASN A 171 -31.79 29.80 17.46
CA ASN A 171 -32.78 30.76 16.96
C ASN A 171 -34.17 30.56 17.59
N SER A 172 -34.61 29.32 17.77
CA SER A 172 -35.90 29.00 18.41
C SER A 172 -35.96 29.41 19.89
N ARG A 173 -34.81 29.52 20.57
CA ARG A 173 -34.73 30.02 21.96
C ARG A 173 -34.74 31.55 22.07
N GLN A 174 -34.41 32.29 21.01
CA GLN A 174 -34.47 33.76 21.02
C GLN A 174 -35.88 34.30 20.76
N GLU A 175 -36.73 33.59 20.00
CA GLU A 175 -38.11 34.00 19.72
C GLU A 175 -39.08 33.79 20.90
N GLY A 176 -38.66 33.08 21.96
CA GLY A 176 -39.48 32.79 23.15
C GLY A 176 -39.33 33.77 24.32
N THR A 177 -38.50 34.80 24.23
CA THR A 177 -38.22 35.73 25.35
C THR A 177 -38.71 37.17 25.14
N ASP A 178 -39.34 37.48 24.00
CA ASP A 178 -39.95 38.78 23.72
C ASP A 178 -41.50 38.69 23.69
N SER A 179 -42.11 38.22 24.79
CA SER A 179 -43.56 38.34 25.05
C SER A 179 -43.84 38.74 26.50
#